data_AF-A0A7X6V328-F1
#
_entry.id   AF-A0A7X6V328-F1
#
_cell.length_a   1.000
_cell.length_b   1.000
_cell.length_c   1.000
_cell.angle_alpha   90.00
_cell.angle_beta   90.00
_cell.angle_gamma   90.00
#
_symmetry.space_group_name_H-M   'P 1'
#
loop_
_entity.id
_entity.type
_entity.pdbx_description
1 polymer ?
#
loop_
_entity_poly.entity_id
_entity_poly.type
_entity_poly.pdbx_seq_one_letter_code
_entity_poly.pdbx_strand_id
1 'polypeptide(L)'
;MNKTNQGGFTLVEVLTVVVIIGLLAALILGLATNAQKKAARSKAEAEIGQLESFLTDYQMQYGQLPGSGSAQDGNKLKDALADAKHSLSNFTDPWGREYKYKRTSKVTFYLWSEGDDPNKSANYIGKPEP
;
A
#
# COMPACT_ATOMS: atom_id res chain seq x y z
N MET A 1 56.20 -28.56 -33.51
CA MET A 1 54.93 -28.44 -34.27
C MET A 1 53.80 -28.44 -33.26
N ASN A 2 52.96 -27.41 -33.24
CA ASN A 2 51.63 -27.45 -32.61
C ASN A 2 50.79 -26.35 -33.29
N LYS A 3 49.89 -26.73 -34.21
CA LYS A 3 48.86 -25.83 -34.74
C LYS A 3 47.70 -25.86 -33.77
N THR A 4 47.59 -24.82 -32.95
CA THR A 4 46.41 -24.59 -32.12
C THR A 4 45.26 -24.21 -33.05
N ASN A 5 44.28 -25.10 -33.20
CA ASN A 5 43.02 -24.78 -33.89
C ASN A 5 42.30 -23.70 -33.09
N GLN A 6 42.40 -22.46 -33.54
CA GLN A 6 41.57 -21.37 -33.03
C GLN A 6 40.19 -21.50 -33.69
N GLY A 7 39.23 -22.06 -32.94
CA GLY A 7 37.83 -22.11 -33.37
C GLY A 7 37.24 -20.70 -33.33
N GLY A 8 36.86 -20.17 -34.49
CA GLY A 8 36.10 -18.93 -34.60
C GLY A 8 34.63 -19.17 -34.30
N PHE A 9 34.00 -18.21 -33.62
CA PHE A 9 32.55 -18.19 -33.40
C PHE A 9 31.80 -18.04 -34.73
N THR A 10 30.69 -18.77 -34.91
CA THR A 10 29.88 -18.63 -36.11
C THR A 10 28.85 -17.51 -35.95
N LEU A 11 28.50 -16.82 -37.05
CA LEU A 11 27.45 -15.80 -37.04
C LEU A 11 26.10 -16.36 -36.55
N VAL A 12 25.81 -17.62 -36.88
CA VAL A 12 24.58 -18.31 -36.47
C VAL A 12 24.52 -18.46 -34.94
N GLU A 13 25.66 -18.73 -34.31
CA GLU A 13 25.77 -18.93 -32.86
C GLU A 13 25.54 -17.63 -32.07
N VAL A 14 25.97 -16.48 -32.62
CA VAL A 14 25.65 -15.18 -32.03
C VAL A 14 24.19 -14.80 -32.29
N LEU A 15 23.67 -15.11 -33.49
CA LEU A 15 22.29 -14.77 -33.88
C LEU A 15 21.25 -15.51 -33.03
N THR A 16 21.45 -16.81 -32.77
CA THR A 16 20.53 -17.58 -31.92
C THR A 16 20.54 -17.09 -30.47
N VAL A 17 21.71 -16.71 -29.95
CA VAL A 17 21.84 -16.18 -28.58
C VAL A 17 21.08 -14.86 -28.43
N VAL A 18 21.23 -13.90 -29.35
CA VAL A 18 20.48 -12.63 -29.27
C VAL A 18 18.97 -12.82 -29.44
N VAL A 19 18.54 -13.80 -30.24
CA VAL A 19 17.13 -14.17 -30.37
C VAL A 19 16.58 -14.75 -29.07
N ILE A 20 17.28 -15.68 -28.43
CA ILE A 20 16.87 -16.27 -27.16
C ILE A 20 16.84 -15.20 -26.05
N ILE A 21 17.86 -14.33 -25.98
CA ILE A 21 17.89 -13.21 -25.02
C ILE A 21 16.70 -12.26 -25.26
N GLY A 22 16.40 -11.91 -26.51
CA GLY A 22 15.26 -11.06 -26.85
C GLY A 22 13.91 -11.66 -26.44
N LEU A 23 13.72 -12.97 -26.63
CA LEU A 23 12.51 -13.68 -26.20
C LEU A 23 12.38 -13.74 -24.68
N LEU A 24 13.46 -14.06 -23.96
CA LEU A 24 13.45 -14.11 -22.49
C LEU A 24 13.20 -12.72 -21.87
N ALA A 25 13.81 -11.67 -22.44
CA ALA A 25 13.61 -10.29 -21.98
C ALA A 25 12.15 -9.84 -22.10
N ALA A 26 11.45 -10.25 -23.17
CA ALA A 26 10.03 -9.92 -23.37
C ALA A 26 9.09 -10.56 -22.32
N LEU A 27 9.42 -11.75 -21.81
CA LEU A 27 8.57 -12.48 -20.85
C LEU A 27 8.65 -11.94 -19.42
N ILE A 28 9.77 -11.34 -19.02
CA ILE A 28 10.03 -10.95 -17.62
C ILE A 28 9.18 -9.74 -17.18
N LEU A 29 8.71 -8.90 -18.10
CA LEU A 29 8.08 -7.61 -17.78
C LEU A 29 6.65 -7.71 -17.17
N GLY A 30 5.96 -8.85 -17.27
CA GLY A 30 4.50 -8.90 -17.08
C GLY A 30 3.95 -9.30 -15.70
N LEU A 31 4.73 -9.88 -14.79
CA LEU A 31 4.16 -10.71 -13.70
C LEU A 31 4.05 -10.05 -12.31
N ALA A 32 4.67 -8.89 -12.06
CA ALA A 32 4.80 -8.34 -10.71
C ALA A 32 3.59 -7.55 -10.18
N THR A 33 2.70 -7.08 -11.05
CA THR A 33 1.74 -6.01 -10.72
C THR A 33 0.57 -6.47 -9.84
N ASN A 34 0.03 -7.66 -10.06
CA ASN A 34 -1.15 -8.14 -9.32
C ASN A 34 -0.85 -8.55 -7.88
N ALA A 35 0.32 -9.17 -7.65
CA ALA A 35 0.75 -9.56 -6.31
C ALA A 35 0.98 -8.34 -5.41
N GLN A 36 1.57 -7.28 -5.96
CA GLN A 36 1.77 -6.00 -5.26
C GLN A 36 0.43 -5.36 -4.86
N LYS A 37 -0.55 -5.33 -5.77
CA LYS A 37 -1.90 -4.80 -5.45
C LYS A 37 -2.57 -5.56 -4.32
N LYS A 38 -2.50 -6.89 -4.33
CA LYS A 38 -3.07 -7.73 -3.27
C LYS A 38 -2.35 -7.51 -1.93
N ALA A 39 -1.02 -7.43 -1.95
CA ALA A 39 -0.23 -7.14 -0.75
C ALA A 39 -0.53 -5.76 -0.17
N ALA A 40 -0.63 -4.73 -1.02
CA ALA A 40 -1.02 -3.38 -0.61
C ALA A 40 -2.41 -3.36 0.04
N ARG A 41 -3.39 -4.04 -0.55
CA ARG A 41 -4.73 -4.17 0.03
C ARG A 41 -4.71 -4.84 1.40
N SER A 42 -4.05 -5.99 1.52
CA SER A 42 -3.94 -6.71 2.79
C SER A 42 -3.22 -5.88 3.87
N LYS A 43 -2.19 -5.12 3.48
CA LYS A 43 -1.51 -4.19 4.38
C LYS A 43 -2.47 -3.09 4.87
N ALA A 44 -3.22 -2.47 3.95
CA ALA A 44 -4.18 -1.43 4.31
C ALA A 44 -5.27 -1.93 5.27
N GLU A 45 -5.77 -3.15 5.05
CA GLU A 45 -6.73 -3.81 5.95
C GLU A 45 -6.16 -4.00 7.36
N ALA A 46 -4.91 -4.46 7.46
CA ALA A 46 -4.23 -4.65 8.75
C ALA A 46 -3.92 -3.33 9.46
N GLU A 47 -3.54 -2.28 8.73
CA GLU A 47 -3.30 -0.93 9.27
C GLU A 47 -4.60 -0.29 9.76
N ILE A 48 -5.71 -0.43 9.02
CA ILE A 48 -7.04 0.01 9.47
C ILE A 48 -7.45 -0.71 10.75
N GLY A 49 -7.25 -2.03 10.83
CA GLY A 49 -7.52 -2.78 12.06
C GLY A 49 -6.75 -2.25 13.28
N GLN A 50 -5.48 -1.91 13.11
CA GLN A 50 -4.68 -1.29 14.18
C GLN A 50 -5.21 0.09 14.58
N LEU A 51 -5.58 0.92 13.60
CA LEU A 51 -6.18 2.22 13.85
C LEU A 51 -7.54 2.12 14.55
N GLU A 52 -8.37 1.13 14.20
CA GLU A 52 -9.65 0.87 14.89
C GLU A 52 -9.43 0.45 16.35
N SER A 53 -8.44 -0.42 16.61
CA SER A 53 -8.05 -0.78 17.98
C SER A 53 -7.58 0.45 18.76
N PHE A 54 -6.69 1.25 18.18
CA PHE A 54 -6.22 2.50 18.80
C PHE A 54 -7.38 3.46 19.11
N LEU A 55 -8.32 3.65 18.19
CA LEU A 55 -9.49 4.50 18.40
C LEU A 55 -10.38 3.98 19.53
N THR A 56 -10.53 2.66 19.64
CA THR A 56 -11.28 2.02 20.73
C THR A 56 -10.60 2.26 22.08
N ASP A 57 -9.28 2.06 22.16
CA ASP A 57 -8.50 2.29 23.36
C ASP A 57 -8.52 3.78 23.77
N TYR A 58 -8.38 4.67 22.78
CA TYR A 58 -8.46 6.12 22.98
C TYR A 58 -9.83 6.52 23.54
N GLN A 59 -10.91 5.96 22.98
CA GLN A 59 -12.26 6.19 23.49
C GLN A 59 -12.42 5.68 24.93
N MET A 60 -11.84 4.52 25.27
CA MET A 60 -11.87 4.00 26.64
C MET A 60 -11.12 4.89 27.62
N GLN A 61 -9.99 5.46 27.20
CA GLN A 61 -9.14 6.30 28.05
C GLN A 61 -9.72 7.72 28.26
N TYR A 62 -10.22 8.34 27.19
CA TYR A 62 -10.64 9.74 27.19
C TYR A 62 -12.17 9.94 27.14
N GLY A 63 -12.94 8.86 27.03
CA GLY A 63 -14.40 8.89 26.94
C GLY A 63 -14.94 9.45 25.62
N GLN A 64 -14.07 9.72 24.64
CA GLN A 64 -14.43 10.27 23.35
C GLN A 64 -13.37 9.94 22.29
N LEU A 65 -13.77 9.87 21.04
CA LEU A 65 -12.86 9.75 19.90
C LEU A 65 -12.18 11.09 19.56
N PRO A 66 -10.95 11.07 19.02
CA PRO A 66 -10.24 12.29 18.59
C PRO A 66 -11.05 13.10 17.57
N GLY A 67 -11.03 14.42 17.65
CA GLY A 67 -11.68 15.30 16.66
C GLY A 67 -12.90 16.05 17.19
N SER A 68 -13.65 16.66 16.27
CA SER A 68 -14.88 17.41 16.55
C SER A 68 -16.08 17.01 15.69
N GLY A 69 -15.90 16.14 14.70
CA GLY A 69 -16.88 15.93 13.61
C GLY A 69 -16.68 16.94 12.48
N SER A 70 -15.42 17.28 12.23
CA SER A 70 -14.99 18.35 11.33
C SER A 70 -14.03 17.80 10.27
N ALA A 71 -13.77 18.57 9.22
CA ALA A 71 -12.83 18.16 8.17
C ALA A 71 -11.40 17.94 8.70
N GLN A 72 -11.07 18.47 9.88
CA GLN A 72 -9.76 18.33 10.53
C GLN A 72 -9.64 17.09 11.43
N ASP A 73 -10.66 16.24 11.51
CA ASP A 73 -10.65 15.07 12.39
C ASP A 73 -9.46 14.14 12.10
N GLY A 74 -9.08 13.96 10.83
CA GLY A 74 -7.89 13.19 10.44
C GLY A 74 -6.60 13.72 11.08
N ASN A 75 -6.43 15.05 11.13
CA ASN A 75 -5.27 15.66 11.79
C ASN A 75 -5.31 15.42 13.30
N LYS A 76 -6.49 15.46 13.92
CA LYS A 76 -6.64 15.18 15.36
C LYS A 76 -6.32 13.73 15.71
N LEU A 77 -6.69 12.78 14.85
CA LEU A 77 -6.28 11.39 14.99
C LEU A 77 -4.76 11.24 14.81
N LYS A 78 -4.17 11.91 13.82
CA LYS A 78 -2.72 11.93 13.59
C LYS A 78 -1.95 12.46 14.81
N ASP A 79 -2.41 13.56 15.39
CA ASP A 79 -1.85 14.14 16.62
C ASP A 79 -1.94 13.14 17.79
N ALA A 80 -3.09 12.48 17.97
CA ALA A 80 -3.27 11.47 19.01
C ALA A 80 -2.36 10.25 18.82
N LEU A 81 -2.17 9.79 17.57
CA LEU A 81 -1.25 8.70 17.24
C LEU A 81 0.21 9.08 17.52
N ALA A 82 0.58 10.33 17.21
CA ALA A 82 1.93 10.84 17.47
C ALA A 82 2.22 10.95 18.98
N ASP A 83 1.26 11.46 19.76
CA ASP A 83 1.35 11.54 21.22
C ASP A 83 1.50 10.16 21.86
N ALA A 84 0.73 9.19 21.38
CA ALA A 84 0.83 7.79 21.79
C ALA A 84 2.06 7.04 21.23
N LYS A 85 2.90 7.71 20.42
CA LYS A 85 4.06 7.12 19.72
C LYS A 85 3.71 5.87 18.90
N HIS A 86 2.53 5.87 18.30
CA HIS A 86 2.04 4.76 17.49
C HIS A 86 2.83 4.64 16.18
N SER A 87 3.00 3.41 15.68
CA SER A 87 3.74 3.10 14.45
C SER A 87 3.14 3.76 13.20
N LEU A 88 1.82 3.97 13.20
CA LEU A 88 1.02 4.57 12.13
C LEU A 88 0.83 6.09 12.29
N SER A 89 1.73 6.77 13.00
CA SER A 89 1.68 8.23 13.20
C SER A 89 1.82 9.06 11.92
N ASN A 90 2.38 8.48 10.84
CA ASN A 90 2.40 9.11 9.52
C ASN A 90 1.01 9.13 8.85
N PHE A 91 0.07 8.31 9.34
CA PHE A 91 -1.32 8.21 8.89
C PHE A 91 -1.47 8.06 7.37
N THR A 92 -0.54 7.33 6.74
CA THR A 92 -0.45 7.15 5.29
C THR A 92 -0.66 5.69 4.90
N ASP A 93 -1.45 5.45 3.87
CA ASP A 93 -1.80 4.15 3.33
C ASP A 93 -0.72 3.59 2.36
N PRO A 94 -0.84 2.33 1.91
CA PRO A 94 0.14 1.69 1.02
C PRO A 94 0.29 2.34 -0.36
N TRP A 95 -0.64 3.22 -0.76
CA TRP A 95 -0.59 3.98 -2.01
C TRP A 95 -0.08 5.41 -1.81
N GLY A 96 0.39 5.75 -0.61
CA GLY A 96 0.98 7.05 -0.30
C GLY A 96 -0.05 8.15 -0.03
N ARG A 97 -1.32 7.80 0.19
CA ARG A 97 -2.39 8.74 0.54
C ARG A 97 -2.67 8.70 2.03
N GLU A 98 -3.14 9.79 2.60
CA GLU A 98 -3.58 9.76 3.99
C GLU A 98 -4.87 8.95 4.15
N TYR A 99 -4.97 8.18 5.23
CA TYR A 99 -6.23 7.54 5.61
C TYR A 99 -7.32 8.60 5.82
N LYS A 100 -8.57 8.22 5.58
CA LYS A 100 -9.71 9.08 5.81
C LYS A 100 -10.35 8.69 7.12
N TYR A 101 -10.53 9.68 7.98
CA TYR A 101 -11.17 9.52 9.27
C TYR A 101 -12.18 10.63 9.49
N LYS A 102 -13.40 10.25 9.88
CA LYS A 102 -14.47 11.19 10.22
C LYS A 102 -15.18 10.72 11.46
N ARG A 103 -15.30 11.61 12.44
CA ARG A 103 -16.06 11.33 13.65
C ARG A 103 -17.50 11.80 13.49
N THR A 104 -18.48 10.94 13.73
CA THR A 104 -19.91 11.31 13.67
C THR A 104 -20.46 11.61 15.07
N SER A 105 -19.97 10.90 16.07
CA SER A 105 -20.38 11.08 17.48
C SER A 105 -19.18 10.86 18.40
N LYS A 106 -19.35 10.94 19.73
CA LYS A 106 -18.27 10.63 20.68
C LYS A 106 -17.74 9.19 20.55
N VAL A 107 -18.54 8.28 19.99
CA VAL A 107 -18.27 6.83 19.93
C VAL A 107 -18.38 6.22 18.53
N THR A 108 -18.88 6.99 17.54
CA THR A 108 -19.10 6.52 16.18
C THR A 108 -18.16 7.26 15.23
N PHE A 109 -17.47 6.51 14.38
CA PHE A 109 -16.57 7.05 13.36
C PHE A 109 -16.65 6.25 12.06
N TYR A 110 -16.14 6.88 11.01
CA TYR A 110 -15.79 6.28 9.74
C TYR A 110 -14.28 6.32 9.58
N LEU A 111 -13.71 5.23 9.09
CA LEU A 111 -12.28 5.09 8.83
C LEU A 111 -12.08 4.24 7.58
N TRP A 112 -11.42 4.79 6.57
CA TRP A 112 -11.16 4.06 5.33
C TRP A 112 -9.89 4.52 4.61
N SER A 113 -9.37 3.66 3.74
CA SER A 113 -8.43 4.03 2.68
C SER A 113 -9.18 4.05 1.35
N GLU A 114 -8.77 4.95 0.46
CA GLU A 114 -9.31 5.09 -0.88
C GLU A 114 -8.77 4.04 -1.87
N GLY A 115 -7.93 3.11 -1.39
CA GLY A 115 -7.45 1.97 -2.17
C GLY A 115 -6.56 2.38 -3.35
N ASP A 116 -6.45 1.54 -4.38
CA ASP A 116 -5.63 1.80 -5.58
C ASP A 116 -6.12 2.99 -6.41
N ASP A 117 -7.44 3.22 -6.47
CA ASP A 117 -8.07 4.25 -7.29
C ASP A 117 -9.08 5.05 -6.45
N PRO A 118 -8.80 6.33 -6.14
CA PRO A 118 -9.66 7.15 -5.29
C PRO A 118 -10.99 7.50 -5.95
N ASN A 119 -11.10 7.41 -7.27
CA ASN A 119 -12.36 7.72 -7.97
C ASN A 119 -13.33 6.54 -7.98
N LYS A 120 -12.95 5.40 -7.39
CA LYS A 120 -13.77 4.19 -7.32
C LYS A 120 -14.04 3.81 -5.87
N SER A 121 -15.18 4.27 -5.34
CA SER A 121 -15.63 3.95 -3.99
C SER A 121 -15.75 2.44 -3.71
N ALA A 122 -16.00 1.62 -4.74
CA ALA A 122 -16.00 0.15 -4.64
C ALA A 122 -14.63 -0.44 -4.22
N ASN A 123 -13.54 0.31 -4.40
CA ASN A 123 -12.20 -0.10 -4.00
C ASN A 123 -11.80 0.38 -2.61
N TYR A 124 -12.67 1.12 -1.91
CA TYR A 124 -12.37 1.59 -0.58
C TYR A 124 -12.24 0.41 0.38
N ILE A 125 -11.36 0.57 1.36
CA ILE A 125 -11.05 -0.46 2.35
C ILE A 125 -11.40 0.13 3.71
N GLY A 126 -12.15 -0.63 4.53
CA GLY A 126 -12.60 -0.19 5.85
C GLY A 126 -14.08 0.19 5.85
N LYS A 127 -14.43 1.17 6.68
CA LYS A 127 -15.79 1.67 6.89
C LYS A 127 -15.89 3.10 6.37
N PRO A 128 -16.11 3.29 5.06
CA PRO A 128 -16.26 4.62 4.48
C PRO A 128 -17.53 5.31 4.97
N GLU A 129 -17.53 6.63 4.92
CA GLU A 129 -18.75 7.41 5.08
C GLU A 129 -19.76 7.05 3.97
N PRO A 130 -21.06 6.87 4.29
CA PRO A 130 -22.11 6.59 3.30
C PRO A 130 -22.36 7.73 2.31
#